data_AF-A0A7L2QI23-F1
#
_entry.id   AF-A0A7L2QI23-F1
#
_cell.length_a   1.000
_cell.length_b   1.000
_cell.length_c   1.000
_cell.angle_alpha   90.00
_cell.angle_beta   90.00
_cell.angle_gamma   90.00
#
_symmetry.space_group_name_H-M   'P 1'
#
loop_
_entity.id
_entity.type
_entity.pdbx_description
1 polymer ?
#
loop_
_entity_poly.entity_id
_entity_poly.type
_entity_poly.pdbx_seq_one_letter_code
_entity_poly.pdbx_strand_id
1 'polypeptide(L)'
;MFGCLVAGRLVQAAPQQVAEDKFVFDLPDYENINHVVVFMLGTIPFPDGMGGSVYFCYPDQSGMAVWQLLGFVTNEKPSAIFKISGLKSGKGSQHPFGAMNLPQTPTVAQIGISVELLENLAQQTPVASAAVSSVDSFTE
;
A
#
# COMPACT_ATOMS: atom_id res chain seq x y z
N MET A 1 13.01 -3.64 5.36
CA MET A 1 12.89 -2.28 4.79
C MET A 1 11.58 -1.62 5.21
N PHE A 2 10.43 -2.29 5.05
CA PHE A 2 9.11 -1.70 5.31
C PHE A 2 8.39 -2.35 6.50
N GLY A 3 7.52 -1.57 7.14
CA GLY A 3 6.50 -2.01 8.08
C GLY A 3 5.11 -1.61 7.60
N CYS A 4 4.11 -2.40 7.97
CA CYS A 4 2.71 -2.18 7.69
C CYS A 4 1.91 -2.33 8.99
N LEU A 5 1.03 -1.37 9.28
CA LEU A 5 0.18 -1.38 10.46
C LEU A 5 -1.26 -1.12 10.06
N VAL A 6 -2.13 -2.07 10.38
CA VAL A 6 -3.58 -1.88 10.33
C VAL A 6 -4.02 -1.29 11.67
N ALA A 7 -4.83 -0.23 11.65
CA ALA A 7 -5.38 0.36 12.87
C ALA A 7 -6.10 -0.71 13.72
N GLY A 8 -5.71 -0.83 15.00
CA GLY A 8 -6.24 -1.84 15.92
C GLY A 8 -5.60 -3.24 15.84
N ARG A 9 -4.55 -3.42 15.04
CA ARG A 9 -3.80 -4.70 14.94
C ARG A 9 -2.31 -4.51 15.27
N LEU A 10 -1.59 -5.62 15.40
CA LEU A 10 -0.13 -5.60 15.55
C LEU A 10 0.56 -5.18 14.25
N VAL A 11 1.74 -4.58 14.39
CA VAL A 11 2.61 -4.22 13.27
C VAL A 11 3.10 -5.49 12.56
N GLN A 12 3.05 -5.49 11.23
CA GLN A 12 3.75 -6.46 10.39
C GLN A 12 5.07 -5.84 9.90
N ALA A 13 6.19 -6.51 10.14
CA ALA A 13 7.53 -6.03 9.76
C ALA A 13 8.30 -7.00 8.84
N ALA A 14 7.64 -8.07 8.40
CA ALA A 14 8.21 -9.10 7.52
C ALA A 14 7.36 -9.21 6.24
N PRO A 15 7.50 -8.28 5.29
CA PRO A 15 6.82 -8.40 4.01
C PRO A 15 7.33 -9.62 3.24
N GLN A 16 6.44 -10.21 2.44
CA GLN A 16 6.85 -11.15 1.41
C GLN A 16 7.53 -10.37 0.28
N GLN A 17 8.80 -10.66 0.02
CA GLN A 17 9.50 -10.15 -1.15
C GLN A 17 9.13 -11.00 -2.36
N VAL A 18 8.45 -10.40 -3.33
CA VAL A 18 7.91 -11.10 -4.50
C VAL A 18 8.71 -10.82 -5.79
N ALA A 19 9.51 -9.77 -5.76
CA ALA A 19 10.60 -9.50 -6.70
C ALA A 19 11.70 -8.73 -5.95
N GLU A 20 12.86 -8.51 -6.58
CA GLU A 20 13.96 -7.75 -5.98
C GLU A 20 13.50 -6.39 -5.44
N ASP A 21 12.63 -5.71 -6.18
CA ASP A 21 12.12 -4.37 -5.94
C ASP A 21 10.67 -4.34 -5.44
N LYS A 22 10.05 -5.49 -5.11
CA LYS A 22 8.61 -5.58 -4.79
C LYS A 22 8.32 -6.37 -3.53
N PHE A 23 7.51 -5.77 -2.67
CA PHE A 23 7.17 -6.28 -1.35
C PHE A 23 5.66 -6.32 -1.15
N VAL A 24 5.16 -7.34 -0.46
CA VAL A 24 3.73 -7.53 -0.22
C VAL A 24 3.47 -7.84 1.26
N PHE A 25 2.42 -7.24 1.81
CA PHE A 25 1.83 -7.61 3.10
C PHE A 25 0.41 -8.13 2.90
N ASP A 26 0.08 -9.24 3.54
CA ASP A 26 -1.27 -9.78 3.55
C ASP A 26 -2.10 -9.17 4.68
N LEU A 27 -3.31 -8.75 4.33
CA LEU A 27 -4.28 -8.13 5.22
C LEU A 27 -5.52 -9.04 5.31
N PRO A 28 -5.56 -9.99 6.28
CA PRO A 28 -6.74 -10.82 6.49
C PRO A 28 -7.93 -9.99 6.99
N ASP A 29 -9.15 -10.47 6.75
CA ASP A 29 -10.39 -9.82 7.18
C ASP A 29 -10.45 -8.35 6.74
N TYR A 30 -10.04 -8.08 5.49
CA TYR A 30 -9.84 -6.72 5.00
C TYR A 30 -11.13 -5.88 4.96
N GLU A 31 -12.29 -6.52 4.94
CA GLU A 31 -13.61 -5.88 5.00
C GLU A 31 -13.74 -4.96 6.22
N ASN A 32 -13.11 -5.32 7.34
CA ASN A 32 -13.13 -4.55 8.59
C ASN A 32 -12.02 -3.51 8.71
N ILE A 33 -11.18 -3.35 7.68
CA ILE A 33 -10.07 -2.40 7.70
C ILE A 33 -10.51 -1.05 7.13
N ASN A 34 -10.26 0.00 7.90
CA ASN A 34 -10.50 1.40 7.53
C ASN A 34 -9.22 2.13 7.13
N HIS A 35 -8.15 1.96 7.92
CA HIS A 35 -6.89 2.67 7.75
C HIS A 35 -5.69 1.72 7.81
N VAL A 36 -4.72 1.99 6.97
CA VAL A 36 -3.43 1.29 6.93
C VAL A 36 -2.31 2.32 6.96
N VAL A 37 -1.30 2.07 7.78
CA VAL A 37 -0.06 2.84 7.84
C VAL A 37 1.04 2.02 7.19
N VAL A 38 1.76 2.63 6.25
CA VAL A 38 2.95 2.05 5.63
C VAL A 38 4.14 2.93 5.95
N PHE A 39 5.24 2.34 6.38
CA PHE A 39 6.43 3.10 6.79
C PHE A 39 7.72 2.33 6.57
N MET A 40 8.83 3.06 6.50
CA MET A 40 10.18 2.48 6.51
C MET A 40 10.59 2.16 7.95
N LEU A 41 11.26 1.02 8.15
CA LEU A 41 11.75 0.60 9.47
C LEU A 41 13.01 1.36 9.94
N GLY A 42 13.61 2.19 9.07
CA GLY A 42 14.86 2.90 9.35
C GLY A 42 16.12 2.02 9.31
N THR A 43 16.00 0.75 8.94
CA THR A 43 17.15 -0.17 8.85
C THR A 43 17.89 -0.11 7.51
N ILE A 44 17.15 0.14 6.42
CA ILE A 44 17.68 0.22 5.05
C ILE A 44 16.97 1.39 4.36
N PRO A 45 17.68 2.43 3.91
CA PRO A 45 17.10 3.53 3.15
C PRO A 45 16.78 3.09 1.71
N PHE A 46 15.95 3.86 1.00
CA PHE A 46 15.87 3.71 -0.46
C PHE A 46 17.21 4.08 -1.09
N PRO A 47 17.61 3.40 -2.19
CA PRO A 47 18.72 3.86 -3.03
C PRO A 47 18.51 5.30 -3.52
N ASP A 48 19.60 5.96 -3.88
CA ASP A 48 19.57 7.33 -4.42
C ASP A 48 18.66 7.41 -5.65
N GLY A 49 17.80 8.43 -5.69
CA GLY A 49 16.84 8.63 -6.77
C GLY A 49 15.63 7.68 -6.76
N MET A 50 15.47 6.85 -5.73
CA MET A 50 14.35 5.91 -5.61
C MET A 50 13.39 6.22 -4.45
N GLY A 51 12.15 5.75 -4.59
CA GLY A 51 11.13 5.75 -3.56
C GLY A 51 10.20 4.53 -3.70
N GLY A 52 9.15 4.48 -2.89
CA GLY A 52 8.18 3.39 -2.90
C GLY A 52 6.80 3.87 -3.32
N SER A 53 6.25 3.31 -4.38
CA SER A 53 4.82 3.38 -4.69
C SER A 53 4.07 2.34 -3.86
N VAL A 54 2.99 2.76 -3.21
CA VAL A 54 2.19 1.92 -2.30
C VAL A 54 0.84 1.64 -2.95
N TYR A 55 0.51 0.37 -3.11
CA TYR A 55 -0.72 -0.08 -3.72
C TYR A 55 -1.55 -0.92 -2.75
N PHE A 56 -2.87 -0.88 -2.93
CA PHE A 56 -3.81 -1.77 -2.29
C PHE A 56 -4.41 -2.72 -3.32
N CYS A 57 -4.36 -4.02 -3.03
CA CYS A 57 -5.04 -5.05 -3.82
C CYS A 57 -6.20 -5.63 -3.03
N TYR A 58 -7.36 -5.74 -3.65
CA TYR A 58 -8.51 -6.46 -3.09
C TYR A 58 -9.20 -7.28 -4.17
N PRO A 59 -9.89 -8.38 -3.81
CA PRO A 59 -10.69 -9.14 -4.76
C PRO A 59 -11.98 -8.34 -5.08
N ASP A 60 -12.29 -8.18 -6.37
CA ASP A 60 -13.58 -7.64 -6.78
C ASP A 60 -14.72 -8.65 -6.66
N GLN A 61 -15.93 -8.27 -7.08
CA GLN A 61 -17.12 -9.13 -7.04
C GLN A 61 -16.98 -10.40 -7.90
N SER A 62 -16.06 -10.40 -8.87
CA SER A 62 -15.75 -11.54 -9.73
C SER A 62 -14.57 -12.38 -9.18
N GLY A 63 -14.04 -12.01 -8.01
CA GLY A 63 -12.86 -12.65 -7.39
C GLY A 63 -11.54 -12.27 -8.05
N MET A 64 -11.53 -11.26 -8.92
CA MET A 64 -10.34 -10.81 -9.63
C MET A 64 -9.58 -9.76 -8.84
N ALA A 65 -8.25 -9.82 -8.94
CA ALA A 65 -7.33 -8.86 -8.34
C ALA A 65 -7.57 -7.44 -8.86
N VAL A 66 -7.96 -6.52 -8.00
CA VAL A 66 -8.00 -5.09 -8.33
C VAL A 66 -6.95 -4.36 -7.52
N TRP A 67 -5.99 -3.76 -8.22
CA TRP A 67 -4.95 -2.94 -7.63
C TRP A 67 -5.27 -1.45 -7.76
N GLN A 68 -5.00 -0.69 -6.70
CA GLN A 68 -5.14 0.76 -6.69
C GLN A 68 -3.91 1.41 -6.05
N LEU A 69 -3.36 2.43 -6.71
CA LEU A 69 -2.28 3.24 -6.14
C LEU A 69 -2.82 4.11 -4.99
N LEU A 70 -2.31 3.89 -3.78
CA LEU A 70 -2.66 4.66 -2.59
C LEU A 70 -1.81 5.93 -2.44
N GLY A 71 -0.53 5.85 -2.80
CA GLY A 71 0.41 6.95 -2.65
C GLY A 71 1.85 6.48 -2.58
N PHE A 72 2.68 7.23 -1.86
CA PHE A 72 4.14 7.07 -1.90
C PHE A 72 4.78 7.21 -0.52
N VAL A 73 5.91 6.52 -0.34
CA VAL A 73 6.87 6.68 0.76
C VAL A 73 8.27 6.91 0.19
N THR A 74 9.06 7.80 0.78
CA THR A 74 10.42 8.15 0.32
C THR A 74 11.35 8.31 1.53
N ASN A 75 12.65 8.49 1.31
CA ASN A 75 13.58 8.81 2.41
C ASN A 75 13.19 10.12 3.13
N GLU A 76 12.62 11.09 2.42
CA GLU A 76 12.16 12.38 2.97
C GLU A 76 10.80 12.28 3.66
N LYS A 77 9.93 11.40 3.17
CA LYS A 77 8.62 11.10 3.76
C LYS A 77 8.50 9.59 4.00
N PRO A 78 9.12 9.06 5.07
CA PRO A 78 9.31 7.62 5.26
C PRO A 78 8.05 6.89 5.75
N SER A 79 6.93 7.59 5.95
CA SER A 79 5.67 7.00 6.41
C SER A 79 4.46 7.72 5.81
N ALA A 80 3.38 6.96 5.60
CA ALA A 80 2.10 7.49 5.15
C ALA A 80 0.95 6.67 5.73
N ILE A 81 -0.20 7.33 5.93
CA ILE A 81 -1.45 6.72 6.36
C ILE A 81 -2.43 6.78 5.19
N PHE A 82 -3.14 5.69 4.95
CA PHE A 82 -4.10 5.55 3.87
C PHE A 82 -5.46 5.10 4.37
N LYS A 83 -6.52 5.74 3.89
CA LYS A 83 -7.90 5.29 4.08
C LYS A 83 -8.28 4.31 2.98
N ILE A 84 -8.68 3.09 3.33
CA ILE A 84 -8.97 2.02 2.36
C ILE A 84 -10.42 1.52 2.38
N SER A 85 -11.25 1.95 3.33
CA SER A 85 -12.65 1.51 3.42
C SER A 85 -13.49 1.88 2.20
N GLY A 86 -13.28 3.06 1.61
CA GLY A 86 -14.00 3.54 0.43
C GLY A 86 -13.43 3.06 -0.91
N LEU A 87 -12.34 2.30 -0.91
CA LEU A 87 -11.63 1.89 -2.12
C LEU A 87 -12.06 0.52 -2.66
N LYS A 88 -12.81 -0.24 -1.86
CA LYS A 88 -13.28 -1.62 -2.11
C LYS A 88 -14.31 -1.76 -3.24
N SER A 89 -14.51 -0.72 -4.04
CA SER A 89 -15.41 -0.69 -5.21
C SER A 89 -14.88 0.19 -6.35
N GLY A 90 -13.62 0.64 -6.26
CA GLY A 90 -13.02 1.51 -7.27
C GLY A 90 -12.58 0.75 -8.52
N LYS A 91 -12.21 1.51 -9.56
CA LYS A 91 -11.61 0.96 -10.78
C LYS A 91 -10.12 0.66 -10.52
N GLY A 92 -9.64 -0.44 -11.06
CA GLY A 92 -8.21 -0.78 -11.00
C GLY A 92 -7.35 0.29 -11.69
N SER A 93 -6.17 0.54 -11.13
CA SER A 93 -5.12 1.34 -11.74
C SER A 93 -4.08 0.42 -12.40
N GLN A 94 -3.26 0.98 -13.29
CA GLN A 94 -2.03 0.28 -13.68
C GLN A 94 -1.19 0.00 -12.42
N HIS A 95 -0.56 -1.17 -12.40
CA HIS A 95 0.24 -1.63 -11.27
C HIS A 95 1.39 -2.53 -11.73
N PRO A 96 2.53 -2.54 -11.02
CA PRO A 96 3.72 -3.29 -11.43
C PRO A 96 3.71 -4.77 -11.00
N PHE A 97 2.59 -5.28 -10.47
CA PHE A 97 2.46 -6.65 -9.92
C PHE A 97 1.84 -7.67 -10.90
N GLY A 98 1.53 -7.26 -12.15
CA GLY A 98 0.70 -7.95 -13.14
C GLY A 98 1.21 -9.26 -13.76
N ALA A 99 2.06 -10.02 -13.09
CA ALA A 99 2.47 -11.37 -13.52
C ALA A 99 2.62 -12.37 -12.36
N MET A 100 2.39 -11.94 -11.12
CA MET A 100 2.56 -12.81 -9.97
C MET A 100 1.24 -13.50 -9.64
N ASN A 101 1.23 -14.83 -9.74
CA ASN A 101 0.22 -15.68 -9.14
C ASN A 101 0.33 -15.59 -7.61
N LEU A 102 0.06 -14.41 -7.02
CA LEU A 102 -0.17 -14.34 -5.60
C LEU A 102 -1.49 -15.08 -5.33
N PRO A 103 -1.49 -16.11 -4.46
CA PRO A 103 -2.72 -16.81 -4.11
C PRO A 103 -3.69 -15.81 -3.48
N GLN A 104 -4.65 -15.34 -4.26
CA GLN A 104 -5.69 -14.45 -3.77
C GLN A 104 -6.76 -15.29 -3.11
N THR A 105 -6.83 -15.18 -1.80
CA THR A 105 -7.95 -15.72 -1.05
C THR A 105 -9.03 -14.63 -0.95
N PRO A 106 -10.32 -14.97 -1.08
CA PRO A 106 -11.39 -13.96 -1.14
C PRO A 106 -11.45 -13.01 0.07
N THR A 107 -10.88 -13.41 1.21
CA THR A 107 -10.92 -12.68 2.48
C THR A 107 -9.63 -11.95 2.81
N VAL A 108 -8.62 -12.00 1.94
CA VAL A 108 -7.32 -11.37 2.16
C VAL A 108 -7.07 -10.31 1.09
N ALA A 109 -6.91 -9.06 1.52
CA ALA A 109 -6.37 -8.00 0.69
C ALA A 109 -4.86 -7.90 0.86
N GLN A 110 -4.20 -7.11 0.03
CA GLN A 110 -2.75 -6.95 0.07
C GLN A 110 -2.33 -5.49 -0.01
N ILE A 111 -1.21 -5.18 0.65
CA ILE A 111 -0.47 -3.94 0.44
C ILE A 111 0.78 -4.28 -0.33
N GLY A 112 0.91 -3.74 -1.54
CA GLY A 112 2.09 -3.86 -2.37
C GLY A 112 2.94 -2.60 -2.28
N ILE A 113 4.26 -2.76 -2.20
CA ILE A 113 5.23 -1.67 -2.28
C ILE A 113 6.18 -2.00 -3.43
N SER A 114 6.25 -1.12 -4.43
CA SER A 114 7.22 -1.22 -5.53
C SER A 114 8.27 -0.13 -5.38
N VAL A 115 9.54 -0.51 -5.41
CA VAL A 115 10.66 0.45 -5.44
C VAL A 115 10.80 0.96 -6.86
N GLU A 116 10.69 2.27 -7.06
CA GLU A 116 10.70 2.92 -8.37
C GLU A 116 11.51 4.21 -8.35
N LEU A 117 11.89 4.70 -9.53
CA LEU A 117 12.51 6.03 -9.68
C LEU A 117 11.55 7.12 -9.21
N LEU A 118 12.07 8.11 -8.48
CA LEU A 118 11.28 9.26 -8.01
C LEU A 118 10.62 10.02 -9.18
N GLU A 119 11.28 10.08 -10.33
CA GLU A 119 10.74 10.69 -11.56
C GLU A 119 9.49 9.96 -12.06
N ASN A 120 9.45 8.63 -11.95
CA ASN A 120 8.26 7.84 -12.31
C ASN A 120 7.14 8.08 -11.29
N LEU A 121 7.46 8.09 -10.00
CA LEU A 121 6.47 8.35 -8.95
C LEU A 121 5.78 9.70 -9.13
N ALA A 122 6.52 10.74 -9.55
CA ALA A 122 5.98 12.08 -9.80
C ALA A 122 4.94 12.12 -10.93
N GLN A 123 4.95 11.13 -11.84
CA GLN A 123 4.01 11.03 -12.96
C GLN A 123 2.77 10.18 -12.60
N GLN A 124 2.79 9.47 -11.47
CA GLN A 124 1.68 8.63 -11.04
C GLN A 124 0.66 9.45 -10.25
N THR A 125 -0.63 9.14 -10.43
CA THR A 125 -1.72 9.81 -9.72
C THR A 125 -2.40 8.82 -8.76
N PRO A 126 -2.21 8.98 -7.43
CA PRO A 126 -2.90 8.15 -6.44
C PRO A 126 -4.41 8.37 -6.46
N VAL A 127 -5.17 7.38 -5.99
CA VAL A 127 -6.62 7.54 -5.85
C VAL A 127 -6.94 8.58 -4.77
N ALA A 128 -7.75 9.60 -5.11
CA ALA A 128 -7.98 10.76 -4.24
C ALA A 128 -8.57 10.40 -2.86
N SER A 129 -9.33 9.30 -2.78
CA SER A 129 -9.96 8.81 -1.55
C SER A 129 -8.99 8.12 -0.58
N ALA A 130 -7.75 7.82 -1.01
CA ALA A 130 -6.74 7.19 -0.17
C ALA A 130 -6.11 8.16 0.84
N ALA A 131 -6.10 9.46 0.57
CA ALA A 131 -5.54 10.46 1.47
C ALA A 131 -6.44 10.64 2.71
N VAL A 132 -5.84 10.61 3.90
CA VAL A 132 -6.56 10.89 5.15
C VAL A 132 -6.86 12.39 5.25
N SER A 133 -8.04 12.75 5.75
CA SER A 133 -8.40 14.14 6.03
C SER A 133 -7.38 14.78 6.99
N SER A 134 -6.95 16.00 6.68
CA SER A 134 -5.99 16.78 7.47
C SER A 134 -6.61 17.38 8.75
N VAL A 135 -7.55 16.69 9.39
CA VAL A 135 -8.24 17.21 10.57
C VAL A 135 -7.33 17.06 11.79
N ASP A 136 -7.10 18.17 12.50
CA ASP A 136 -6.26 18.21 13.70
C ASP A 136 -6.82 17.26 14.76
N SER A 137 -5.98 16.31 15.20
CA SER A 137 -6.34 15.30 16.20
C SER A 137 -6.47 15.87 17.63
N PHE A 138 -6.28 17.18 17.81
CA PHE A 138 -6.26 17.84 19.11
C PHE A 138 -7.56 18.58 19.45
N THR A 139 -8.54 18.60 18.54
CA THR A 139 -9.88 19.11 18.81
C THR A 139 -10.89 17.98 18.77
N GLU A 140 -10.96 17.21 19.86
CA GLU A 140 -12.14 16.40 20.20
C GLU A 140 -12.54 16.67 21.65
#